data_AF-A0A7Y5C6R0-F1
#
_entry.id   AF-A0A7Y5C6R0-F1
#
_cell.length_a   1.000
_cell.length_b   1.000
_cell.length_c   1.000
_cell.angle_alpha   90.00
_cell.angle_beta   90.00
_cell.angle_gamma   90.00
#
_symmetry.space_group_name_H-M   'P 1'
#
loop_
_entity.id
_entity.type
_entity.pdbx_description
1 polymer ?
#
loop_
_entity_poly.entity_id
_entity_poly.type
_entity_poly.pdbx_seq_one_letter_code
_entity_poly.pdbx_strand_id
1 'polypeptide(L)' 'MATPSIVPRFIVDESGKRTQVVLSVRDYNRLLAAWEDVADARDFGEAKRTSKTFVPLSKLSQTRKRRK' A
#
# COMPACT_ATOMS: atom_id res chain seq x y z
N MET A 1 -4.21 -6.44 -18.11
CA MET A 1 -4.32 -5.31 -17.17
C MET A 1 -4.14 -4.03 -17.97
N ALA A 2 -5.16 -3.17 -18.05
CA ALA A 2 -5.01 -1.88 -18.71
C ALA A 2 -4.08 -1.02 -17.85
N THR A 3 -2.92 -0.63 -18.38
CA THR A 3 -2.11 0.40 -17.73
C THR A 3 -2.92 1.70 -17.80
N PRO A 4 -3.29 2.31 -16.66
CA PRO A 4 -3.98 3.59 -16.71
C PRO A 4 -3.04 4.57 -17.41
N SER A 5 -3.54 5.23 -18.45
CA SER A 5 -2.83 6.30 -19.13
C SER A 5 -2.77 7.49 -18.18
N ILE A 6 -1.78 7.50 -17.30
CA ILE A 6 -1.43 8.66 -16.47
C ILE A 6 -0.57 9.55 -17.37
N VAL A 7 -0.97 10.81 -17.52
CA VAL A 7 -0.18 11.82 -18.23
C VAL A 7 0.46 12.72 -17.17
N PRO A 8 1.66 12.40 -16.67
CA PRO A 8 2.31 13.18 -15.62
C PRO A 8 2.78 14.52 -16.18
N ARG A 9 2.67 15.56 -15.36
CA ARG A 9 3.32 16.85 -15.59
C ARG A 9 4.52 16.97 -14.67
N PHE A 10 5.54 17.71 -15.09
CA PHE A 10 6.78 17.86 -14.32
C PHE A 10 7.04 19.33 -14.02
N ILE A 11 7.55 19.59 -12.82
CA ILE A 11 8.22 20.85 -12.50
C ILE A 11 9.71 20.63 -12.79
N VAL A 12 10.32 21.57 -13.50
CA VAL A 12 11.74 21.54 -13.88
C VAL A 12 12.48 22.69 -13.22
N ASP A 13 13.77 22.50 -12.94
CA ASP A 13 14.66 23.59 -12.51
C ASP A 13 15.18 24.43 -13.68
N GLU A 14 16.01 25.43 -13.37
CA GLU A 14 16.61 26.34 -14.36
C GLU A 14 17.46 25.64 -15.42
N SER A 15 17.98 24.44 -15.11
CA SER A 15 18.75 23.61 -16.03
C SER A 15 17.89 22.68 -16.89
N GLY A 16 16.56 22.70 -16.68
CA GLY A 16 15.60 21.81 -17.34
C GLY A 16 15.51 20.42 -16.70
N LYS A 17 16.15 20.20 -15.54
CA LYS A 17 16.07 18.92 -14.82
C LYS A 17 14.74 18.82 -14.09
N ARG A 18 14.05 17.68 -14.26
CA ARG A 18 12.78 17.39 -13.57
C ARG A 18 13.02 17.19 -12.08
N THR A 19 12.39 18.02 -11.26
CA THR A 19 12.52 18.00 -9.80
C THR A 19 11.30 17.43 -9.11
N GLN A 20 10.11 17.62 -9.68
CA GLN A 20 8.86 17.16 -9.09
C GLN A 20 7.88 16.66 -10.15
N VAL A 21 6.93 15.82 -9.73
CA VAL A 21 5.84 15.30 -10.56
C VAL A 21 4.52 15.86 -10.04
N VAL A 22 3.71 16.41 -10.94
CA VAL A 22 2.37 16.91 -10.67
C VAL A 22 1.36 15.92 -11.25
N LEU A 23 0.49 15.43 -10.39
CA LEU A 23 -0.58 14.50 -10.72
C LEU A 23 -1.93 15.10 -10.35
N SER A 24 -2.98 14.66 -11.02
CA SER A 24 -4.33 14.87 -10.49
C SER A 24 -4.48 14.09 -9.18
N VAL A 25 -5.29 14.60 -8.25
CA VAL A 25 -5.60 13.89 -6.99
C VAL A 25 -6.13 12.48 -7.28
N ARG A 26 -6.92 12.33 -8.35
CA ARG A 26 -7.47 11.04 -8.79
C ARG A 26 -6.36 10.06 -9.18
N ASP A 27 -5.37 10.50 -9.94
CA ASP A 27 -4.29 9.62 -10.38
C ASP A 27 -3.33 9.28 -9.23
N TYR A 28 -3.06 10.24 -8.35
CA TYR A 28 -2.32 10.01 -7.12
C TYR A 28 -2.99 8.93 -6.26
N ASN A 29 -4.29 9.07 -5.96
CA ASN A 29 -5.03 8.09 -5.15
C ASN A 29 -5.09 6.71 -5.81
N ARG A 30 -5.18 6.65 -7.14
CA ARG A 30 -5.13 5.38 -7.87
C ARG A 30 -3.78 4.69 -7.76
N LEU A 31 -2.69 5.44 -7.89
CA LEU A 31 -1.35 4.90 -7.68
C LEU A 31 -1.20 4.42 -6.24
N LEU A 32 -1.64 5.20 -5.27
CA LEU A 32 -1.58 4.83 -3.86
C LEU A 32 -2.31 3.50 -3.58
N ALA A 33 -3.55 3.36 -4.05
CA ALA A 33 -4.32 2.12 -3.89
C ALA A 33 -3.62 0.91 -4.53
N ALA A 34 -3.08 1.06 -5.74
CA ALA A 34 -2.34 -0.02 -6.40
C ALA A 34 -1.06 -0.42 -5.63
N TRP A 35 -0.42 0.54 -4.95
CA TRP A 35 0.72 0.25 -4.07
C TRP A 35 0.31 -0.48 -2.80
N GLU A 36 -0.83 -0.11 -2.19
CA GLU A 36 -1.40 -0.78 -1.03
C GLU A 36 -1.75 -2.24 -1.36
N ASP A 37 -2.37 -2.52 -2.51
CA ASP A 37 -2.67 -3.88 -2.96
C ASP A 37 -1.41 -4.77 -3.03
N VAL A 38 -0.30 -4.20 -3.51
CA VAL A 38 1.00 -4.90 -3.59
C VAL A 38 1.61 -5.12 -2.21
N ALA A 39 1.50 -4.13 -1.32
CA ALA A 39 1.96 -4.24 0.06
C ALA A 39 1.18 -5.32 0.81
N ASP A 40 -0.15 -5.33 0.71
CA ASP A 40 -1.02 -6.33 1.33
C ASP A 40 -0.70 -7.75 0.83
N ALA A 41 -0.47 -7.91 -0.47
CA ALA A 41 -0.08 -9.21 -1.04
C ALA A 41 1.26 -9.70 -0.47
N ARG A 42 2.22 -8.79 -0.27
CA ARG A 42 3.51 -9.09 0.34
C ARG A 42 3.34 -9.49 1.81
N ASP A 43 2.61 -8.69 2.58
CA ASP A 43 2.37 -8.91 4.01
C ASP A 43 1.65 -10.25 4.24
N PHE A 44 0.67 -10.56 3.40
CA PHE A 44 0.01 -11.87 3.41
C PHE A 44 1.00 -13.01 3.13
N GLY A 45 1.87 -12.84 2.14
CA GLY A 45 2.92 -13.81 1.82
C GLY A 45 3.90 -14.04 2.98
N GLU A 46 4.30 -12.96 3.66
CA GLU A 46 5.17 -13.02 4.84
C GLU A 46 4.47 -13.68 6.03
N ALA A 47 3.21 -13.31 6.30
CA ALA A 47 2.40 -13.91 7.35
C ALA A 47 2.25 -15.42 7.11
N LYS A 48 1.98 -15.84 5.87
CA LYS A 48 1.89 -17.27 5.52
C LYS A 48 3.21 -18.02 5.75
N ARG A 49 4.35 -17.38 5.51
CA ARG A 49 5.68 -17.97 5.74
C ARG A 49 6.05 -18.08 7.21
N THR A 50 5.66 -17.08 8.01
CA THR A 50 6.09 -16.94 9.41
C THR A 50 5.08 -17.49 10.42
N SER A 51 3.81 -17.69 10.02
CA SER A 51 2.77 -18.19 10.90
C SER A 51 3.10 -19.61 11.38
N LYS A 52 3.32 -19.76 12.68
CA LYS A 52 3.57 -21.08 13.31
C LYS A 52 2.29 -21.77 13.73
N THR A 53 1.24 -21.01 14.05
CA THR A 53 -0.05 -21.52 14.52
C THR A 53 -1.18 -20.60 14.08
N PHE A 54 -2.35 -21.19 13.80
CA PHE A 54 -3.57 -20.44 13.52
C PHE A 54 -4.41 -20.30 14.79
N VAL A 55 -4.82 -19.07 15.14
CA VAL A 55 -5.71 -18.80 16.27
C VAL A 55 -7.07 -18.35 15.72
N PRO A 56 -8.15 -19.12 15.92
CA PRO A 56 -9.49 -18.71 15.51
C PRO A 56 -9.91 -17.40 16.18
N LEU A 57 -10.60 -16.53 15.43
CA LEU A 57 -11.04 -15.22 15.92
C LEU A 57 -11.87 -15.32 17.21
N SER A 58 -12.68 -16.37 17.36
CA SER A 58 -13.48 -16.66 18.55
C SER A 58 -12.65 -16.82 19.82
N LYS A 59 -11.38 -17.27 19.72
CA LYS A 59 -10.45 -17.40 20.84
C LYS A 59 -9.67 -16.11 21.13
N LEU A 60 -9.71 -15.12 20.23
CA LEU A 60 -8.95 -13.86 20.36
C LEU A 60 -9.61 -12.86 21.32
N SER A 61 -10.94 -12.94 21.50
CA SER A 61 -11.71 -12.02 22.37
C SER A 61 -11.53 -12.32 23.87
N GLN A 62 -11.13 -13.54 24.24
CA GLN A 62 -10.88 -13.94 25.62
C GLN A 62 -9.52 -13.48 26.17
N THR A 63 -8.50 -13.30 25.32
CA THR A 63 -7.14 -12.93 25.75
C THR A 63 -6.97 -11.43 26.05
N ARG A 64 -7.79 -10.55 25.45
CA ARG A 64 -7.71 -9.09 25.70
C ARG A 64 -8.29 -8.63 27.04
N LYS A 65 -9.13 -9.44 27.70
CA LYS A 65 -9.73 -9.11 29.01
C LYS A 65 -8.76 -9.26 30.19
N ARG A 66 -7.55 -9.79 29.99
CA ARG A 66 -6.56 -10.05 31.07
C ARG A 66 -5.44 -9.00 31.21
N ARG A 67 -5.46 -7.92 30.42
CA ARG A 67 -4.58 -6.77 30.60
C ARG A 67 -5.39 -5.57 31.11
N LYS A 68 -5.73 -5.60 32.40
CA LYS A 68 -6.07 -4.41 33.20
C LYS A 68 -5.13 -4.41 34.39
#